data_AF-A0A7G6E3R4-F1
#
_entry.id   AF-A0A7G6E3R4-F1
#
_cell.length_a   1.000
_cell.length_b   1.000
_cell.length_c   1.000
_cell.angle_alpha   90.00
_cell.angle_beta   90.00
_cell.angle_gamma   90.00
#
_symmetry.space_group_name_H-M   'P 1'
#
loop_
_entity.id
_entity.type
_entity.pdbx_description
1 polymer ?
#
loop_
_entity_poly.entity_id
_entity_poly.type
_entity_poly.pdbx_seq_one_letter_code
_entity_poly.pdbx_strand_id
1 'polypeptide(L)'
;MRRTWLFMISVVLILVLIIVGCSSQKVESPRPQEEKKPEVIIGEITYETIKIPSPQFEKLMTGEFAQWYEKNYKVDGLHAFSLGTERYLLLSVGEKPTGGYYIENVTLLGKEKEIEVKAKLHSPQPGQNVTEALTYPHILIGIKEDGRQLVFGGVTGNNPTPVPRKDTGKYVGQIDNNSIEIRVSGVPEKISARAFKLGDSVRDKFSALQLKTGEEIGFTYVEKPNQQPVILEIYRLKNTK
;
A
#
# COMPACT_ATOMS: atom_id res chain seq x y z
N MET A 1 -35.74 77.17 -14.04
CA MET A 1 -35.56 76.99 -15.49
C MET A 1 -34.99 75.59 -15.71
N ARG A 2 -35.77 74.63 -16.25
CA ARG A 2 -35.84 74.22 -17.68
C ARG A 2 -34.49 73.64 -18.17
N ARG A 3 -34.37 72.55 -18.93
CA ARG A 3 -35.19 71.42 -19.41
C ARG A 3 -34.28 70.71 -20.44
N THR A 4 -34.32 69.37 -20.52
CA THR A 4 -34.20 68.50 -21.72
C THR A 4 -32.94 68.48 -22.62
N TRP A 5 -32.34 67.28 -22.78
CA TRP A 5 -32.03 66.52 -24.03
C TRP A 5 -31.08 65.36 -23.63
N LEU A 6 -31.35 64.05 -23.72
CA LEU A 6 -32.10 63.21 -24.67
C LEU A 6 -31.72 63.55 -26.12
N PHE A 7 -30.70 62.88 -26.66
CA PHE A 7 -30.56 62.41 -28.06
C PHE A 7 -29.10 62.00 -28.33
N MET A 8 -28.73 60.77 -27.97
CA MET A 8 -27.61 60.01 -28.58
C MET A 8 -27.91 58.51 -28.41
N ILE A 9 -29.14 58.11 -28.76
CA ILE A 9 -29.53 56.73 -29.06
C ILE A 9 -30.01 56.77 -30.49
N SER A 10 -29.12 56.52 -31.45
CA SER A 10 -29.43 55.95 -32.76
C SER A 10 -28.12 55.79 -33.53
N VAL A 11 -27.99 54.69 -34.27
CA VAL A 11 -26.89 54.36 -35.20
C VAL A 11 -25.62 53.74 -34.58
N VAL A 12 -25.73 52.57 -33.94
CA VAL A 12 -25.00 51.34 -34.32
C VAL A 12 -25.82 50.14 -33.85
N LEU A 13 -27.04 50.04 -34.37
CA LEU A 13 -27.87 48.84 -34.36
C LEU A 13 -27.78 48.32 -35.79
N ILE A 14 -27.40 47.04 -35.97
CA ILE A 14 -26.99 46.34 -37.21
C ILE A 14 -25.47 46.04 -37.24
N LEU A 15 -25.03 45.09 -36.38
CA LEU A 15 -24.19 43.95 -36.80
C LEU A 15 -24.07 42.89 -35.67
N VAL A 16 -25.18 42.53 -35.03
CA VAL A 16 -25.21 41.36 -34.12
C VAL A 16 -25.94 40.25 -34.84
N LEU A 17 -25.24 39.59 -35.76
CA LEU A 17 -25.68 38.33 -36.35
C LEU A 17 -24.53 37.32 -36.30
N ILE A 18 -24.76 36.32 -35.43
CA ILE A 18 -24.34 34.93 -35.56
C ILE A 18 -22.84 34.68 -35.32
N ILE A 19 -22.50 34.47 -34.05
CA ILE A 19 -21.54 33.42 -33.69
C ILE A 19 -22.19 32.55 -32.61
N VAL A 20 -23.06 31.65 -33.07
CA VAL A 20 -23.36 30.43 -32.34
C VAL A 20 -22.08 29.58 -32.42
N GLY A 21 -21.18 29.83 -31.48
CA GLY A 21 -20.02 28.98 -31.26
C GLY A 21 -20.46 27.76 -30.48
N CYS A 22 -20.56 26.61 -31.16
CA CYS A 22 -20.66 25.31 -30.51
C CYS A 22 -19.52 25.17 -29.49
N SER A 23 -19.89 25.12 -28.22
CA SER A 23 -19.02 24.65 -27.14
C SER A 23 -18.82 23.14 -27.31
N SER A 24 -17.89 22.73 -28.17
CA SER A 24 -17.29 21.40 -28.06
C SER A 24 -16.48 21.38 -26.78
N GLN A 25 -17.01 20.72 -25.75
CA GLN A 25 -16.19 20.15 -24.68
C GLN A 25 -15.04 19.41 -25.37
N LYS A 26 -13.84 19.96 -25.25
CA LYS A 26 -12.62 19.20 -25.47
C LYS A 26 -12.60 18.18 -24.34
N VAL A 27 -13.19 17.02 -24.59
CA VAL A 27 -13.07 15.85 -23.73
C VAL A 27 -11.58 15.59 -23.65
N GLU A 28 -10.99 15.97 -22.54
CA GLU A 28 -9.61 15.66 -22.23
C GLU A 28 -9.55 14.14 -22.16
N SER A 29 -9.01 13.55 -23.23
CA SER A 29 -8.84 12.10 -23.34
C SER A 29 -8.14 11.61 -22.08
N PRO A 30 -8.61 10.55 -21.41
CA PRO A 30 -7.92 9.99 -20.26
C PRO A 30 -6.48 9.73 -20.68
N ARG A 31 -5.53 10.40 -20.00
CA ARG A 31 -4.10 10.10 -20.13
C ARG A 31 -3.99 8.57 -19.98
N PRO A 32 -3.40 7.84 -20.95
CA PRO A 32 -3.17 6.41 -20.77
C PRO A 32 -2.51 6.24 -19.41
N GLN A 33 -3.16 5.52 -18.50
CA GLN A 33 -2.51 5.14 -17.26
C GLN A 33 -1.28 4.36 -17.69
N GLU A 34 -0.11 4.88 -17.34
CA GLU A 34 1.16 4.23 -17.59
C GLU A 34 1.09 2.89 -16.86
N GLU A 35 0.77 1.83 -17.60
CA GLU A 35 0.73 0.47 -17.09
C GLU A 35 2.12 0.22 -16.49
N LYS A 36 2.19 0.04 -15.16
CA LYS A 36 3.44 -0.31 -14.48
C LYS A 36 3.91 -1.65 -15.05
N LYS A 37 4.78 -1.58 -16.06
CA LYS A 37 5.52 -2.72 -16.57
C LYS A 37 6.20 -3.38 -15.36
N PRO A 38 6.05 -4.70 -15.16
CA PRO A 38 6.68 -5.38 -14.03
C PRO A 38 8.19 -5.11 -14.10
N GLU A 39 8.70 -4.49 -13.05
CA GLU A 39 10.08 -4.03 -12.98
C GLU A 39 11.00 -5.24 -12.90
N VAL A 40 11.99 -5.30 -13.80
CA VAL A 40 12.88 -6.46 -13.94
C VAL A 40 13.83 -6.49 -12.75
N ILE A 41 13.71 -7.53 -11.91
CA ILE A 41 14.64 -7.81 -10.82
C ILE A 41 15.91 -8.39 -11.45
N ILE A 42 17.03 -7.68 -11.32
CA ILE A 42 18.34 -8.10 -11.86
C ILE A 42 19.03 -9.09 -10.90
N GLY A 43 18.79 -8.96 -9.60
CA GLY A 43 19.31 -9.89 -8.61
C GLY A 43 19.16 -9.37 -7.17
N GLU A 44 19.41 -10.25 -6.21
CA GLU A 44 19.47 -9.89 -4.79
C GLU A 44 20.85 -9.31 -4.44
N ILE A 45 20.87 -8.25 -3.64
CA ILE A 45 22.11 -7.62 -3.16
C ILE A 45 22.53 -8.27 -1.86
N THR A 46 23.76 -8.79 -1.84
CA THR A 46 24.38 -9.30 -0.61
C THR A 46 24.69 -8.15 0.34
N TYR A 47 24.36 -8.32 1.62
CA TYR A 47 24.61 -7.33 2.66
C TYR A 47 25.11 -8.01 3.95
N GLU A 48 25.75 -7.22 4.81
CA GLU A 48 26.11 -7.61 6.17
C GLU A 48 25.27 -6.79 7.16
N THR A 49 24.71 -7.45 8.19
CA THR A 49 24.07 -6.73 9.30
C THR A 49 25.12 -6.38 10.35
N ILE A 50 25.27 -5.08 10.62
CA ILE A 50 26.15 -4.57 11.66
C ILE A 50 25.38 -4.59 12.98
N LYS A 51 25.79 -5.46 13.91
CA LYS A 51 25.14 -5.59 15.22
C LYS A 51 25.39 -4.33 16.07
N ILE A 52 24.36 -3.89 16.79
CA ILE A 52 24.40 -2.70 17.65
C ILE A 52 24.01 -3.12 19.08
N PRO A 53 24.88 -2.91 20.09
CA PRO A 53 26.30 -2.53 19.97
C PRO A 53 27.17 -3.73 19.54
N SER A 54 28.32 -3.45 18.91
CA SER A 54 29.37 -4.45 18.62
C SER A 54 30.73 -3.78 18.38
N PRO A 55 31.87 -4.49 18.51
CA PRO A 55 33.18 -3.90 18.22
C PRO A 55 33.33 -3.36 16.79
N GLN A 56 32.59 -3.92 15.82
CA GLN A 56 32.55 -3.41 14.45
C GLN A 56 31.79 -2.09 14.39
N PHE A 57 30.65 -2.01 15.07
CA PHE A 57 29.87 -0.78 15.19
C PHE A 57 30.66 0.34 15.87
N GLU A 58 31.34 0.06 16.99
CA GLU A 58 32.14 1.07 17.72
C GLU A 58 33.27 1.66 16.85
N LYS A 59 33.88 0.85 15.98
CA LYS A 59 34.89 1.33 15.03
C LYS A 59 34.31 2.29 13.98
N LEU A 60 33.04 2.09 13.60
CA LEU A 60 32.34 2.97 12.66
C LEU A 60 31.87 4.26 13.32
N MET A 61 31.59 4.25 14.63
CA MET A 61 31.08 5.38 15.40
C MET A 61 32.13 6.48 15.66
N THR A 62 32.75 6.96 14.59
CA THR A 62 33.70 8.08 14.58
C THR A 62 33.38 9.07 13.46
N GLY A 63 33.84 10.32 13.60
CA GLY A 63 33.76 11.34 12.55
C GLY A 63 32.34 11.59 12.03
N GLU A 64 32.22 11.70 10.70
CA GLU A 64 30.96 11.99 10.01
C GLU A 64 29.93 10.86 10.12
N PHE A 65 30.39 9.61 10.21
CA PHE A 65 29.48 8.46 10.37
C PHE A 65 28.72 8.54 11.69
N ALA A 66 29.41 8.87 12.79
CA ALA A 66 28.77 9.05 14.09
C ALA A 66 27.70 10.15 14.05
N GLN A 67 28.01 11.30 13.44
CA GLN A 67 27.07 12.41 13.30
C GLN A 67 25.85 12.02 12.46
N TRP A 68 26.07 11.31 11.35
CA TRP A 68 25.00 10.82 10.50
C TRP A 68 24.14 9.79 11.23
N TYR A 69 24.72 8.84 11.95
CA TYR A 69 23.97 7.82 12.67
C TYR A 69 23.09 8.45 13.76
N GLU A 70 23.67 9.29 14.63
CA GLU A 70 22.96 9.94 15.73
C GLU A 70 21.80 10.82 15.24
N LYS A 71 21.96 11.46 14.09
CA LYS A 71 20.91 12.27 13.46
C LYS A 71 19.72 11.42 12.97
N ASN A 72 19.95 10.17 12.57
CA ASN A 72 19.00 9.40 11.77
C ASN A 72 18.42 8.15 12.45
N TYR A 73 19.05 7.56 13.48
CA TYR A 73 18.56 6.30 14.09
C TYR A 73 17.18 6.43 14.76
N LYS A 74 16.77 7.65 15.10
CA LYS A 74 15.43 7.97 15.64
C LYS A 74 14.43 8.43 14.58
N VAL A 75 14.90 8.74 13.37
CA VAL A 75 14.09 9.33 12.30
C VAL A 75 13.59 8.22 11.40
N ASP A 76 12.27 8.05 11.30
CA ASP A 76 11.64 7.06 10.43
C ASP A 76 12.14 7.18 8.98
N GLY A 77 12.46 6.05 8.37
CA GLY A 77 12.88 5.97 6.97
C GLY A 77 14.17 5.18 6.72
N LEU A 78 14.58 5.22 5.46
CA LEU A 78 15.82 4.63 4.96
C LEU A 78 16.85 5.74 4.74
N HIS A 79 17.95 5.67 5.48
CA HIS A 79 19.06 6.62 5.38
C HIS A 79 20.28 5.90 4.84
N ALA A 80 21.14 6.61 4.12
CA ALA A 80 22.36 6.03 3.56
C ALA A 80 23.58 6.91 3.83
N PHE A 81 24.73 6.26 4.00
CA PHE A 81 26.03 6.89 4.16
C PHE A 81 27.10 6.09 3.42
N SER A 82 27.87 6.75 2.55
CA SER A 82 28.95 6.12 1.81
C SER A 82 30.29 6.37 2.52
N LEU A 83 31.08 5.31 2.68
CA LEU A 83 32.41 5.38 3.29
C LEU A 83 33.37 4.47 2.50
N GLY A 84 34.20 5.09 1.66
CA GLY A 84 35.13 4.35 0.81
C GLY A 84 34.41 3.48 -0.23
N THR A 85 34.60 2.17 -0.15
CA THR A 85 33.97 1.19 -1.06
C THR A 85 32.71 0.56 -0.49
N GLU A 86 32.25 1.02 0.68
CA GLU A 86 31.07 0.51 1.37
C GLU A 86 30.01 1.60 1.47
N ARG A 87 28.75 1.19 1.40
CA ARG A 87 27.58 2.01 1.64
C ARG A 87 26.79 1.41 2.78
N TYR A 88 26.54 2.21 3.80
CA TYR A 88 25.79 1.84 4.99
C TYR A 88 24.37 2.33 4.88
N LEU A 89 23.41 1.44 5.12
CA LEU A 89 21.99 1.75 5.15
C LEU A 89 21.49 1.63 6.58
N LEU A 90 20.85 2.68 7.07
CA LEU A 90 20.17 2.70 8.37
C LEU A 90 18.67 2.76 8.10
N LEU A 91 18.00 1.65 8.38
CA LEU A 91 16.55 1.56 8.31
C LEU A 91 15.98 1.71 9.72
N SER A 92 15.26 2.80 9.95
CA SER A 92 14.66 3.16 11.24
C SER A 92 13.15 3.22 11.10
N VAL A 93 12.40 2.75 12.11
CA VAL A 93 10.91 2.82 12.10
C VAL A 93 10.34 3.89 13.03
N GLY A 94 11.18 4.86 13.41
CA GLY A 94 10.84 5.93 14.34
C GLY A 94 10.52 5.44 15.75
N GLU A 95 9.83 6.30 16.50
CA GLU A 95 9.42 6.01 17.87
C GLU A 95 8.39 4.86 17.95
N LYS A 96 8.53 4.02 18.97
CA LYS A 96 7.56 3.00 19.38
C LYS A 96 7.23 3.13 20.86
N PRO A 97 5.98 2.86 21.26
CA PRO A 97 5.50 3.12 22.62
C PRO A 97 6.11 2.20 23.68
N THR A 98 6.62 1.03 23.28
CA THR A 98 7.18 0.01 24.17
C THR A 98 8.39 -0.66 23.53
N GLY A 99 9.08 -1.49 24.31
CA GLY A 99 10.05 -2.47 23.80
C GLY A 99 9.36 -3.64 23.07
N GLY A 100 10.18 -4.53 22.49
CA GLY A 100 9.70 -5.71 21.76
C GLY A 100 9.47 -5.50 20.27
N TYR A 101 9.65 -4.28 19.76
CA TYR A 101 9.71 -4.00 18.33
C TYR A 101 11.12 -4.23 17.79
N TYR A 102 11.25 -4.90 16.65
CA TYR A 102 12.53 -5.06 15.96
C TYR A 102 12.33 -5.27 14.46
N ILE A 103 13.35 -4.98 13.66
CA ILE A 103 13.31 -5.14 12.20
C ILE A 103 13.95 -6.49 11.85
N GLU A 104 13.29 -7.27 10.99
CA GLU A 104 13.74 -8.58 10.51
C GLU A 104 13.51 -8.72 9.00
N ASN A 105 14.03 -9.80 8.40
CA ASN A 105 13.82 -10.17 7.00
C ASN A 105 14.10 -9.02 6.01
N VAL A 106 15.26 -8.38 6.15
CA VAL A 106 15.68 -7.35 5.20
C VAL A 106 16.01 -7.99 3.85
N THR A 107 15.45 -7.45 2.78
CA THR A 107 15.70 -7.87 1.40
C THR A 107 16.10 -6.66 0.57
N LEU A 108 17.22 -6.76 -0.14
CA LEU A 108 17.69 -5.74 -1.07
C LEU A 108 17.60 -6.29 -2.49
N LEU A 109 16.67 -5.77 -3.28
CA LEU A 109 16.45 -6.21 -4.65
C LEU A 109 17.07 -5.18 -5.61
N GLY A 110 18.13 -5.59 -6.29
CA GLY A 110 18.72 -4.82 -7.36
C GLY A 110 17.84 -4.83 -8.60
N LYS A 111 17.45 -3.64 -9.04
CA LYS A 111 16.80 -3.39 -10.33
C LYS A 111 17.76 -2.63 -11.26
N GLU A 112 17.30 -2.27 -12.44
CA GLU A 112 18.12 -1.55 -13.45
C GLU A 112 18.74 -0.26 -12.92
N LYS A 113 17.98 0.54 -12.16
CA LYS A 113 18.41 1.89 -11.73
C LYS A 113 18.41 2.08 -10.22
N GLU A 114 17.80 1.16 -9.49
CA GLU A 114 17.56 1.28 -8.07
C GLU A 114 17.82 -0.03 -7.33
N ILE A 115 18.06 0.08 -6.03
CA ILE A 115 17.99 -1.01 -5.07
C ILE A 115 16.73 -0.77 -4.23
N GLU A 116 15.78 -1.70 -4.34
CA GLU A 116 14.58 -1.69 -3.52
C GLU A 116 14.86 -2.38 -2.19
N VAL A 117 14.68 -1.65 -1.09
CA VAL A 117 14.86 -2.17 0.27
C VAL A 117 13.50 -2.51 0.88
N LYS A 118 13.32 -3.77 1.28
CA LYS A 118 12.15 -4.26 2.02
C LYS A 118 12.59 -4.80 3.36
N ALA A 119 11.75 -4.65 4.36
CA ALA A 119 11.96 -5.30 5.64
C ALA A 119 10.63 -5.63 6.31
N LYS A 120 10.69 -6.34 7.43
CA LYS A 120 9.55 -6.67 8.26
C LYS A 120 9.73 -6.08 9.66
N LEU A 121 8.71 -5.38 10.16
CA LEU A 121 8.67 -4.91 11.54
C LEU A 121 7.98 -5.95 12.40
N HIS A 122 8.75 -6.57 13.29
CA HIS A 122 8.19 -7.31 14.38
C HIS A 122 7.55 -6.35 15.40
N SER A 123 6.31 -6.63 15.77
CA SER A 123 5.58 -5.92 16.83
C SER A 123 5.29 -6.90 17.97
N PRO A 124 5.36 -6.45 19.24
CA PRO A 124 5.03 -7.31 20.36
C PRO A 124 3.57 -7.77 20.30
N GLN A 125 3.30 -8.99 20.75
CA GLN A 125 1.94 -9.53 20.78
C GLN A 125 1.13 -8.90 21.92
N PRO A 126 -0.21 -8.82 21.79
CA PRO A 126 -1.07 -8.41 22.90
C PRO A 126 -0.80 -9.28 24.14
N GLY A 127 -0.52 -8.64 25.28
CA GLY A 127 -0.21 -9.33 26.54
C GLY A 127 1.22 -9.87 26.66
N GLN A 128 2.08 -9.64 25.67
CA GLN A 128 3.51 -9.94 25.80
C GLN A 128 4.14 -8.99 26.83
N ASN A 129 4.90 -9.54 27.77
CA ASN A 129 5.70 -8.75 28.70
C ASN A 129 6.79 -8.00 27.91
N VAL A 130 6.72 -6.68 27.93
CA VAL A 130 7.66 -5.78 27.24
C VAL A 130 8.07 -4.63 28.14
N THR A 131 9.17 -3.97 27.83
CA THR A 131 9.58 -2.74 28.50
C THR A 131 8.59 -1.62 28.20
N GLU A 132 8.07 -0.95 29.22
CA GLU A 132 7.15 0.19 29.10
C GLU A 132 7.92 1.51 28.95
N ALA A 133 8.75 1.60 27.90
CA ALA A 133 9.52 2.79 27.57
C ALA A 133 9.52 3.02 26.06
N LEU A 134 9.64 4.29 25.66
CA LEU A 134 9.81 4.65 24.26
C LEU A 134 11.06 4.01 23.68
N THR A 135 10.94 3.39 22.51
CA THR A 135 12.06 2.77 21.81
C THR A 135 12.18 3.27 20.37
N TYR A 136 13.35 3.07 19.78
CA TYR A 136 13.67 3.49 18.40
C TYR A 136 14.27 2.31 17.63
N PRO A 137 13.45 1.34 17.19
CA PRO A 137 13.95 0.17 16.48
C PRO A 137 14.54 0.57 15.13
N HIS A 138 15.75 0.07 14.87
CA HIS A 138 16.47 0.31 13.64
C HIS A 138 17.42 -0.86 13.36
N ILE A 139 17.87 -0.97 12.11
CA ILE A 139 18.88 -1.93 11.68
C ILE A 139 19.91 -1.21 10.80
N LEU A 140 21.19 -1.53 11.01
CA LEU A 140 22.30 -1.02 10.23
C LEU A 140 22.85 -2.15 9.36
N ILE A 141 22.92 -1.91 8.06
CA ILE A 141 23.44 -2.86 7.09
C ILE A 141 24.55 -2.23 6.26
N GLY A 142 25.59 -2.99 5.96
CA GLY A 142 26.64 -2.63 5.02
C GLY A 142 26.43 -3.37 3.70
N ILE A 143 26.57 -2.65 2.60
CA ILE A 143 26.67 -3.19 1.24
C ILE A 143 27.91 -2.62 0.56
N LYS A 144 28.43 -3.34 -0.43
CA LYS A 144 29.39 -2.75 -1.36
C LYS A 144 28.76 -1.53 -2.03
N GLU A 145 29.56 -0.50 -2.24
CA GLU A 145 29.11 0.71 -2.93
C GLU A 145 28.51 0.35 -4.29
N ASP A 146 27.34 0.92 -4.54
CA ASP A 146 26.50 0.63 -5.67
C ASP A 146 25.84 1.94 -6.11
N GLY A 147 26.17 2.38 -7.33
CA GLY A 147 25.74 3.67 -7.86
C GLY A 147 24.23 3.78 -8.12
N ARG A 148 23.45 2.71 -7.88
CA ARG A 148 21.99 2.75 -7.98
C ARG A 148 21.37 3.58 -6.86
N GLN A 149 20.22 4.16 -7.17
CA GLN A 149 19.41 4.90 -6.20
C GLN A 149 18.79 3.93 -5.19
N LEU A 150 18.63 4.36 -3.94
CA LEU A 150 17.91 3.56 -2.96
C LEU A 150 16.44 3.94 -2.99
N VAL A 151 15.57 2.94 -3.12
CA VAL A 151 14.14 3.12 -2.99
C VAL A 151 13.66 2.30 -1.81
N PHE A 152 13.02 2.97 -0.86
CA PHE A 152 12.41 2.30 0.27
C PHE A 152 11.08 1.67 -0.15
N GLY A 153 11.08 0.35 -0.30
CA GLY A 153 9.89 -0.44 -0.64
C GLY A 153 8.92 -0.62 0.54
N GLY A 154 9.25 -0.04 1.71
CA GLY A 154 8.45 -0.07 2.93
C GLY A 154 8.89 -1.13 3.93
N VAL A 155 8.39 -0.99 5.16
CA VAL A 155 8.48 -2.01 6.20
C VAL A 155 7.11 -2.64 6.36
N THR A 156 7.02 -3.95 6.13
CA THR A 156 5.79 -4.72 6.32
C THR A 156 5.65 -5.09 7.81
N GLY A 157 4.58 -4.69 8.48
CA GLY A 157 4.39 -5.07 9.88
C GLY A 157 4.09 -6.57 10.04
N ASN A 158 4.34 -7.10 11.24
CA ASN A 158 3.89 -8.40 11.75
C ASN A 158 2.37 -8.58 11.84
N ASN A 159 1.58 -7.87 11.03
CA ASN A 159 0.28 -8.44 10.70
C ASN A 159 0.60 -9.76 10.00
N PRO A 160 0.17 -10.93 10.51
CA PRO A 160 0.32 -12.17 9.74
C PRO A 160 -0.21 -11.84 8.36
N THR A 161 0.63 -11.96 7.33
CA THR A 161 0.20 -11.77 5.94
C THR A 161 -1.05 -12.65 5.83
N PRO A 162 -2.24 -12.05 5.66
CA PRO A 162 -3.45 -12.84 5.79
C PRO A 162 -3.39 -13.91 4.73
N VAL A 163 -3.28 -15.18 5.14
CA VAL A 163 -3.10 -16.28 4.21
C VAL A 163 -4.40 -16.42 3.43
N PRO A 164 -4.40 -16.26 2.09
CA PRO A 164 -5.60 -16.46 1.31
C PRO A 164 -6.10 -17.89 1.48
N ARG A 165 -7.35 -18.03 1.92
CA ARG A 165 -8.07 -19.29 2.00
C ARG A 165 -9.01 -19.37 0.81
N LYS A 166 -9.17 -20.58 0.27
CA LYS A 166 -10.09 -20.87 -0.82
C LYS A 166 -11.18 -21.78 -0.29
N ASP A 167 -12.42 -21.33 -0.41
CA ASP A 167 -13.60 -22.08 0.00
C ASP A 167 -14.66 -22.06 -1.12
N THR A 168 -15.69 -22.89 -0.93
CA THR A 168 -16.91 -22.87 -1.74
C THR A 168 -18.11 -22.61 -0.84
N GLY A 169 -19.24 -22.23 -1.43
CA GLY A 169 -20.47 -22.04 -0.69
C GLY A 169 -21.63 -21.62 -1.56
N LYS A 170 -22.77 -21.39 -0.92
CA LYS A 170 -23.97 -20.84 -1.57
C LYS A 170 -24.08 -19.35 -1.24
N TYR A 171 -24.20 -18.53 -2.27
CA TYR A 171 -24.46 -17.10 -2.10
C TYR A 171 -25.85 -16.89 -1.45
N VAL A 172 -25.92 -16.07 -0.41
CA VAL A 172 -27.17 -15.81 0.32
C VAL A 172 -27.75 -14.46 -0.09
N GLY A 173 -26.95 -13.40 -0.07
CA GLY A 173 -27.40 -12.05 -0.42
C GLY A 173 -26.33 -10.99 -0.17
N GLN A 174 -26.62 -9.75 -0.57
CA GLN A 174 -25.84 -8.57 -0.19
C GLN A 174 -26.41 -7.99 1.12
N ILE A 175 -25.53 -7.59 2.03
CA ILE A 175 -25.89 -6.83 3.23
C ILE A 175 -25.86 -5.33 2.90
N ASP A 176 -24.81 -4.90 2.17
CA ASP A 176 -24.57 -3.54 1.71
C ASP A 176 -23.66 -3.57 0.46
N ASN A 177 -23.26 -2.39 -0.05
CA ASN A 177 -22.41 -2.25 -1.24
C ASN A 177 -21.00 -2.87 -1.10
N ASN A 178 -20.58 -3.18 0.12
CA ASN A 178 -19.26 -3.71 0.44
C ASN A 178 -19.30 -5.11 1.04
N SER A 179 -20.48 -5.70 1.27
CA SER A 179 -20.60 -6.90 2.09
C SER A 179 -21.65 -7.88 1.58
N ILE A 180 -21.32 -9.17 1.62
CA ILE A 180 -22.21 -10.27 1.23
C ILE A 180 -22.27 -11.36 2.29
N GLU A 181 -23.33 -12.15 2.27
CA GLU A 181 -23.46 -13.37 3.06
C GLU A 181 -23.26 -14.61 2.20
N ILE A 182 -22.49 -15.56 2.73
CA ILE A 182 -22.23 -16.86 2.12
C ILE A 182 -22.50 -17.96 3.15
N ARG A 183 -23.23 -19.00 2.75
CA ARG A 183 -23.29 -20.27 3.46
C ARG A 183 -22.13 -21.14 3.00
N VAL A 184 -21.07 -21.21 3.80
CA VAL A 184 -19.81 -21.90 3.45
C VAL A 184 -20.02 -23.42 3.44
N SER A 185 -19.52 -24.09 2.41
CA SER A 185 -19.58 -25.55 2.27
C SER A 185 -18.85 -26.25 3.42
N GLY A 186 -19.40 -27.38 3.90
CA GLY A 186 -18.85 -28.13 5.03
C GLY A 186 -19.21 -27.58 6.41
N VAL A 187 -19.86 -26.41 6.49
CA VAL A 187 -20.43 -25.87 7.73
C VAL A 187 -21.87 -26.40 7.91
N PRO A 188 -22.23 -27.00 9.06
CA PRO A 188 -23.58 -27.52 9.32
C PRO A 188 -24.69 -26.49 9.07
N GLU A 189 -25.80 -26.90 8.46
CA GLU A 189 -26.90 -26.00 8.05
C GLU A 189 -27.53 -25.19 9.19
N LYS A 190 -27.47 -25.71 10.42
CA LYS A 190 -27.93 -25.02 11.63
C LYS A 190 -27.11 -23.77 12.00
N ILE A 191 -25.95 -23.59 11.38
CA ILE A 191 -25.10 -22.41 11.57
C ILE A 191 -25.50 -21.36 10.54
N SER A 192 -25.67 -20.12 10.99
CA SER A 192 -26.05 -18.99 10.13
C SER A 192 -25.02 -18.74 9.03
N ALA A 193 -25.47 -18.08 7.96
CA ALA A 193 -24.57 -17.61 6.92
C ALA A 193 -23.51 -16.66 7.52
N ARG A 194 -22.34 -16.63 6.89
CA ARG A 194 -21.22 -15.80 7.33
C ARG A 194 -21.13 -14.56 6.43
N ALA A 195 -20.95 -13.40 7.04
CA ALA A 195 -20.75 -12.14 6.35
C ALA A 195 -19.28 -11.96 5.93
N PHE A 196 -19.06 -11.51 4.69
CA PHE A 196 -17.77 -11.23 4.09
C PHE A 196 -17.77 -9.84 3.48
N LYS A 197 -16.67 -9.10 3.63
CA LYS A 197 -16.43 -7.85 2.93
C LYS A 197 -15.87 -8.13 1.54
N LEU A 198 -16.28 -7.38 0.53
CA LEU A 198 -15.70 -7.41 -0.81
C LEU A 198 -14.40 -6.60 -0.82
N GLY A 199 -13.30 -7.21 -1.27
CA GLY A 199 -12.08 -6.49 -1.60
C GLY A 199 -12.29 -5.56 -2.81
N ASP A 200 -11.45 -4.54 -2.95
CA ASP A 200 -11.65 -3.48 -3.95
C ASP A 200 -11.80 -4.04 -5.37
N SER A 201 -10.92 -4.96 -5.78
CA SER A 201 -10.97 -5.62 -7.09
C SER A 201 -12.25 -6.42 -7.35
N VAL A 202 -12.89 -6.94 -6.29
CA VAL A 202 -14.13 -7.71 -6.38
C VAL A 202 -15.33 -6.78 -6.39
N ARG A 203 -15.34 -5.77 -5.51
CA ARG A 203 -16.43 -4.80 -5.36
C ARG A 203 -16.80 -4.17 -6.71
N ASP A 204 -15.80 -3.73 -7.45
CA ASP A 204 -16.00 -3.02 -8.72
C ASP A 204 -16.61 -3.91 -9.82
N LYS A 205 -16.49 -5.23 -9.68
CA LYS A 205 -16.96 -6.22 -10.67
C LYS A 205 -18.13 -7.06 -10.15
N PHE A 206 -18.52 -6.90 -8.88
CA PHE A 206 -19.46 -7.81 -8.23
C PHE A 206 -20.85 -7.78 -8.86
N SER A 207 -21.35 -6.58 -9.21
CA SER A 207 -22.65 -6.40 -9.84
C SER A 207 -22.78 -7.13 -11.18
N ALA A 208 -21.69 -7.23 -11.94
CA ALA A 208 -21.65 -7.95 -13.22
C ALA A 208 -21.84 -9.46 -13.07
N LEU A 209 -21.59 -10.01 -11.87
CA LEU A 209 -21.80 -11.44 -11.62
C LEU A 209 -23.27 -11.81 -11.49
N GLN A 210 -24.17 -10.86 -11.21
CA GLN A 210 -25.62 -11.09 -11.10
C GLN A 210 -25.99 -12.39 -10.36
N LEU A 211 -25.32 -12.67 -9.24
CA LEU A 211 -25.51 -13.90 -8.48
C LEU A 211 -26.91 -13.95 -7.89
N LYS A 212 -27.53 -15.13 -7.97
CA LYS A 212 -28.84 -15.38 -7.34
C LYS A 212 -28.67 -16.12 -6.02
N THR A 213 -29.54 -15.84 -5.05
CA THR A 213 -29.55 -16.58 -3.78
C THR A 213 -29.64 -18.08 -4.04
N GLY A 214 -28.77 -18.85 -3.38
CA GLY A 214 -28.63 -20.29 -3.54
C GLY A 214 -27.61 -20.74 -4.58
N GLU A 215 -27.07 -19.83 -5.40
CA GLU A 215 -26.08 -20.15 -6.43
C GLU A 215 -24.73 -20.57 -5.82
N GLU A 216 -24.12 -21.60 -6.39
CA GLU A 216 -22.83 -22.13 -5.94
C GLU A 216 -21.68 -21.30 -6.48
N ILE A 217 -20.81 -20.90 -5.55
CA ILE A 217 -19.66 -20.05 -5.82
C ILE A 217 -18.39 -20.62 -5.21
N GLY A 218 -17.27 -20.36 -5.87
CA GLY A 218 -15.94 -20.47 -5.30
C GLY A 218 -15.44 -19.08 -4.95
N PHE A 219 -14.70 -18.94 -3.86
CA PHE A 219 -14.16 -17.66 -3.44
C PHE A 219 -12.83 -17.83 -2.69
N THR A 220 -11.97 -16.83 -2.85
CA THR A 220 -10.71 -16.69 -2.12
C THR A 220 -10.86 -15.52 -1.15
N TYR A 221 -10.51 -15.70 0.11
CA TYR A 221 -10.66 -14.66 1.13
C TYR A 221 -9.50 -14.67 2.12
N VAL A 222 -9.38 -13.58 2.86
CA VAL A 222 -8.42 -13.43 3.94
C VAL A 222 -9.10 -13.10 5.25
N GLU A 223 -8.59 -13.67 6.34
CA GLU A 223 -9.03 -13.37 7.70
C GLU A 223 -7.94 -12.60 8.44
N LYS A 224 -8.38 -11.57 9.17
CA LYS A 224 -7.53 -10.83 10.11
C LYS A 224 -8.17 -10.94 11.50
N PRO A 225 -7.36 -10.98 12.58
CA PRO A 225 -7.90 -11.01 13.95
C PRO A 225 -8.89 -9.86 14.18
N ASN A 226 -10.06 -10.18 14.73
CA ASN A 226 -11.11 -9.22 15.09
C ASN A 226 -11.65 -8.37 13.94
N GLN A 227 -11.54 -8.84 12.68
CA GLN A 227 -12.08 -8.16 11.50
C GLN A 227 -12.98 -9.07 10.69
N GLN A 228 -13.92 -8.49 9.95
CA GLN A 228 -14.71 -9.21 8.96
C GLN A 228 -13.78 -9.76 7.85
N PRO A 229 -13.94 -11.02 7.43
CA PRO A 229 -13.12 -11.59 6.36
C PRO A 229 -13.31 -10.85 5.04
N VAL A 230 -12.24 -10.68 4.27
CA VAL A 230 -12.25 -9.93 3.00
C VAL A 230 -12.07 -10.87 1.82
N ILE A 231 -13.01 -10.88 0.88
CA ILE A 231 -12.95 -11.65 -0.36
C ILE A 231 -12.01 -10.96 -1.34
N LEU A 232 -11.03 -11.71 -1.82
CA LEU A 232 -10.06 -11.29 -2.85
C LEU A 232 -10.51 -11.71 -4.25
N GLU A 233 -11.22 -12.84 -4.35
CA GLU A 233 -11.74 -13.38 -5.62
C GLU A 233 -13.07 -14.11 -5.39
N ILE A 234 -13.96 -14.04 -6.36
CA ILE A 234 -15.23 -14.78 -6.35
C ILE A 234 -15.60 -15.15 -7.78
N TYR A 235 -16.08 -16.38 -7.98
CA TYR A 235 -16.44 -16.90 -9.28
C TYR A 235 -17.54 -17.96 -9.18
N ARG A 236 -18.32 -18.10 -10.25
CA ARG A 236 -19.33 -19.16 -10.37
C ARG A 236 -18.64 -20.51 -10.54
N LEU A 237 -19.10 -21.52 -9.80
CA LEU A 237 -18.70 -22.89 -10.11
C LEU A 237 -19.42 -23.33 -11.39
N LYS A 238 -18.69 -23.87 -12.36
CA LYS A 238 -19.30 -24.47 -13.54
C LYS A 238 -19.98 -25.76 -13.11
N ASN A 239 -21.29 -25.86 -13.30
CA ASN A 239 -21.98 -27.14 -13.20
C ASN A 239 -21.45 -28.06 -14.29
N THR A 240 -20.57 -29.00 -13.93
CA THR A 240 -20.37 -30.22 -14.73
C THR A 240 -21.67 -31.01 -14.66
N LYS A 241 -22.47 -30.91 -15.72
CA LYS A 241 -23.52 -31.88 -16.01
C LYS A 241 -22.89 -33.22 -16.36
#